data_AF-A0A7C5WFU2-F1
#
_entry.id   AF-A0A7C5WFU2-F1
#
_cell.length_a   1.000
_cell.length_b   1.000
_cell.length_c   1.000
_cell.angle_alpha   90.00
_cell.angle_beta   90.00
_cell.angle_gamma   90.00
#
_symmetry.space_group_name_H-M   'P 1'
#
loop_
_entity.id
_entity.type
_entity.pdbx_description
1 polymer ?
#
loop_
_entity_poly.entity_id
_entity_poly.type
_entity_poly.pdbx_seq_one_letter_code
_entity_poly.pdbx_strand_id
1 'polypeptide(L)'
;MDLVTRLLIPLLLFLLPVPAISAPVDKGGVWVAGWQKTATLNIPRAGAAIVRSGDVIYAIGGIDGRDFLRTVEYSRIRPDGTLSPWRLTAPLKEARGFFDAVAFGGHVYAVGGANGAGGKNLLRSVERARILEDG
;
A
#
# COMPACT_ATOMS: atom_id res chain seq x y z
N MET A 1 1.20 59.11 14.15
CA MET A 1 1.75 57.75 14.40
C MET A 1 0.59 56.79 14.31
N ASP A 2 0.00 56.69 13.13
CA ASP A 2 0.36 55.75 12.06
C ASP A 2 -0.38 54.43 12.25
N LEU A 3 -1.42 54.25 11.44
CA LEU A 3 -1.37 53.17 10.46
C LEU A 3 -2.40 53.44 9.36
N VAL A 4 -2.02 54.33 8.45
CA VAL A 4 -2.51 54.30 7.07
C VAL A 4 -2.02 53.00 6.45
N THR A 5 -2.71 51.88 6.66
CA THR A 5 -2.56 50.66 5.83
C THR A 5 -3.77 49.73 5.96
N ARG A 6 -4.98 50.28 5.81
CA ARG A 6 -6.20 49.47 5.60
C ARG A 6 -6.97 50.01 4.41
N LEU A 7 -6.48 49.74 3.21
CA LEU A 7 -7.27 49.46 2.01
C LEU A 7 -6.31 49.25 0.82
N LEU A 8 -6.76 48.47 -0.16
CA LEU A 8 -6.16 48.22 -1.48
C LEU A 8 -5.15 47.07 -1.56
N ILE A 9 -5.65 45.83 -1.50
CA ILE A 9 -5.17 44.81 -2.44
C ILE A 9 -6.27 44.66 -3.50
N PRO A 10 -6.02 45.03 -4.76
CA PRO A 10 -7.04 44.96 -5.79
C PRO A 10 -7.34 43.49 -6.09
N LEU A 11 -8.62 43.16 -6.04
CA LEU A 11 -9.22 41.93 -6.55
C LEU A 11 -9.06 41.91 -8.08
N LEU A 12 -7.88 41.53 -8.57
CA LEU A 12 -7.67 41.33 -10.00
C LEU A 12 -6.53 40.32 -10.27
N LEU A 13 -6.81 39.03 -10.09
CA LEU A 13 -6.20 37.98 -10.91
C LEU A 13 -6.95 36.63 -10.73
N PHE A 14 -8.17 36.54 -11.23
CA PHE A 14 -8.83 35.24 -11.49
C PHE A 14 -9.52 35.27 -12.85
N LEU A 15 -8.76 35.58 -13.90
CA LEU A 15 -9.15 35.38 -15.29
C LEU A 15 -8.01 34.76 -16.12
N LEU A 16 -7.09 34.04 -15.48
CA LEU A 16 -6.33 33.06 -16.26
C LEU A 16 -7.30 31.92 -16.57
N PRO A 17 -7.49 31.54 -17.84
CA PRO A 17 -8.26 30.34 -18.15
C PRO A 17 -7.62 29.21 -17.35
N VAL A 18 -8.40 28.57 -16.47
CA VAL A 18 -8.02 27.27 -15.93
C VAL A 18 -7.69 26.45 -17.16
N PRO A 19 -6.45 25.93 -17.35
CA PRO A 19 -6.20 25.05 -18.46
C PRO A 19 -7.20 23.94 -18.29
N ALA A 20 -8.16 23.86 -19.22
CA ALA A 20 -9.03 22.72 -19.31
C ALA A 20 -8.08 21.56 -19.49
N ILE A 21 -7.82 20.82 -18.41
CA ILE A 21 -7.23 19.50 -18.51
C ILE A 21 -8.28 18.75 -19.30
N SER A 22 -8.10 18.70 -20.62
CA SER A 22 -8.90 17.81 -21.44
C SER A 22 -8.60 16.44 -20.85
N ALA A 23 -9.58 15.86 -20.16
CA ALA A 23 -9.48 14.47 -19.77
C ALA A 23 -9.07 13.72 -21.04
N PRO A 24 -8.03 12.88 -21.01
CA PRO A 24 -7.64 12.15 -22.19
C PRO A 24 -8.88 11.45 -22.73
N VAL A 25 -9.25 11.76 -23.97
CA VAL A 25 -10.34 11.10 -24.70
C VAL A 25 -10.09 9.60 -24.53
N ASP A 26 -11.06 8.89 -23.97
CA ASP A 26 -10.96 7.46 -23.72
C ASP A 26 -10.84 6.75 -25.08
N LYS A 27 -9.60 6.55 -25.52
CA LYS A 27 -9.27 5.88 -26.78
C LYS A 27 -9.35 4.36 -26.59
N GLY A 28 -10.44 3.84 -26.03
CA GLY A 28 -10.64 2.41 -25.79
C GLY A 28 -9.38 1.72 -25.25
N GLY A 29 -8.68 2.40 -24.34
CA GLY A 29 -7.27 2.15 -24.05
C GLY A 29 -7.08 0.90 -23.21
N VAL A 30 -6.09 0.09 -23.57
CA VAL A 30 -5.62 -0.98 -22.68
C VAL A 30 -4.87 -0.32 -21.52
N TRP A 31 -5.49 -0.27 -20.34
CA TRP A 31 -4.92 0.35 -19.13
C TRP A 31 -3.79 -0.47 -18.48
N VAL A 32 -3.68 -1.76 -18.81
CA VAL A 32 -2.61 -2.66 -18.35
C VAL A 32 -2.08 -3.43 -19.54
N ALA A 33 -0.85 -3.14 -19.95
CA ALA A 33 -0.22 -3.60 -21.20
C ALA A 33 0.14 -5.11 -21.27
N GLY A 34 -0.48 -5.94 -20.43
CA GLY A 34 -0.21 -7.37 -20.31
C GLY A 34 0.61 -7.71 -19.06
N TRP A 35 0.23 -8.79 -18.39
CA TRP A 35 0.87 -9.25 -17.16
C TRP A 35 2.17 -10.00 -17.44
N GLN A 36 3.22 -9.70 -16.66
CA GLN A 36 4.51 -10.39 -16.72
C GLN A 36 4.85 -11.03 -15.38
N LYS A 37 5.55 -12.16 -15.42
CA LYS A 37 6.10 -12.77 -14.19
C LYS A 37 7.31 -11.97 -13.71
N THR A 38 7.46 -11.85 -12.40
CA THR A 38 8.63 -11.28 -11.74
C THR A 38 9.07 -12.18 -10.58
N ALA A 39 9.92 -11.71 -9.68
CA ALA A 39 10.43 -12.50 -8.56
C ALA A 39 9.30 -13.18 -7.76
N THR A 40 9.44 -14.48 -7.55
CA THR A 40 8.47 -15.33 -6.85
C THR A 40 8.60 -15.20 -5.34
N LEU A 41 7.49 -15.24 -4.62
CA LEU A 41 7.47 -15.32 -3.15
C LEU A 41 8.18 -16.60 -2.67
N ASN A 42 8.76 -16.55 -1.47
CA ASN A 42 9.36 -17.75 -0.84
C ASN A 42 8.27 -18.67 -0.28
N ILE A 43 7.15 -18.10 0.18
CA ILE A 43 6.02 -18.85 0.72
C ILE A 43 4.80 -18.58 -0.16
N PRO A 44 4.15 -19.62 -0.72
CA PRO A 44 2.90 -19.42 -1.45
C PRO A 44 1.86 -18.82 -0.51
N ARG A 45 1.09 -17.85 -0.98
CA ARG A 45 0.06 -17.20 -0.16
C ARG A 45 -1.15 -16.80 -0.99
N ALA A 46 -2.34 -16.94 -0.40
CA ALA A 46 -3.59 -16.35 -0.83
C ALA A 46 -4.22 -15.53 0.31
N GLY A 47 -5.06 -14.54 0.00
CA GLY A 47 -5.71 -13.71 1.03
C GLY A 47 -4.75 -12.91 1.91
N ALA A 48 -3.54 -12.64 1.42
CA ALA A 48 -2.56 -11.79 2.09
C ALA A 48 -2.87 -10.31 1.83
N ALA A 49 -2.56 -9.44 2.79
CA ALA A 49 -2.61 -8.00 2.57
C ALA A 49 -1.30 -7.51 1.95
N ILE A 50 -1.39 -6.57 1.01
CA ILE A 50 -0.23 -5.96 0.34
C ILE A 50 -0.17 -4.48 0.72
N VAL A 51 1.02 -4.02 1.14
CA VAL A 51 1.27 -2.59 1.36
C VAL A 51 2.56 -2.16 0.67
N ARG A 52 2.65 -0.89 0.31
CA ARG A 52 3.85 -0.26 -0.24
C ARG A 52 4.32 0.84 0.70
N SER A 53 5.63 0.93 0.91
CA SER A 53 6.31 2.07 1.52
C SER A 53 7.57 2.40 0.73
N GLY A 54 7.68 3.62 0.20
CA GLY A 54 8.81 3.98 -0.67
C GLY A 54 8.89 3.09 -1.92
N ASP A 55 10.02 2.43 -2.13
CA ASP A 55 10.26 1.44 -3.18
C ASP A 55 10.08 -0.01 -2.69
N VAL A 56 9.56 -0.22 -1.48
CA VAL A 56 9.38 -1.56 -0.89
C VAL A 56 7.90 -1.96 -0.92
N ILE A 57 7.64 -3.18 -1.38
CA ILE A 57 6.36 -3.87 -1.28
C ILE A 57 6.43 -4.96 -0.22
N TYR A 58 5.38 -5.09 0.59
CA TYR A 58 5.26 -6.11 1.63
C TYR A 58 4.04 -6.99 1.34
N ALA A 59 4.23 -8.29 1.48
CA ALA A 59 3.19 -9.29 1.48
C ALA A 59 3.03 -9.84 2.91
N ILE A 60 1.89 -9.54 3.53
CA ILE A 60 1.64 -9.71 4.96
C ILE A 60 0.62 -10.84 5.15
N GLY A 61 0.98 -11.87 5.91
CA GLY A 61 0.06 -12.95 6.28
C GLY A 61 -0.54 -13.70 5.07
N GLY A 62 -1.80 -14.09 5.16
CA GLY A 62 -2.50 -14.91 4.17
C GLY A 62 -2.56 -16.38 4.57
N ILE A 63 -2.81 -17.25 3.59
CA ILE A 63 -2.86 -18.71 3.73
C ILE A 63 -1.96 -19.38 2.71
N ASP A 64 -1.18 -20.40 3.09
CA ASP A 64 -0.29 -21.14 2.16
C ASP A 64 -0.95 -22.36 1.50
N GLY A 65 -2.27 -22.49 1.66
CA GLY A 65 -3.04 -23.66 1.25
C GLY A 65 -3.24 -24.69 2.38
N ARG A 66 -2.55 -24.52 3.51
CA ARG A 66 -2.72 -25.33 4.72
C ARG A 66 -2.99 -24.46 5.94
N ASP A 67 -2.08 -23.54 6.23
CA ASP A 67 -2.03 -22.78 7.46
C ASP A 67 -2.19 -21.28 7.20
N PHE A 68 -2.79 -20.59 8.15
CA PHE A 68 -2.75 -19.13 8.20
C PHE A 68 -1.34 -18.68 8.56
N LEU A 69 -0.87 -17.64 7.89
CA LEU A 69 0.51 -17.19 7.98
C LEU A 69 0.62 -16.00 8.94
N ARG A 70 1.66 -16.07 9.78
CA ARG A 70 2.21 -14.88 10.45
C ARG A 70 3.33 -14.21 9.66
N THR A 71 3.81 -14.87 8.59
CA THR A 71 5.00 -14.45 7.88
C THR A 71 4.73 -13.20 7.04
N VAL A 72 5.70 -12.30 7.08
CA VAL A 72 5.74 -11.10 6.24
C VAL A 72 6.95 -11.21 5.35
N GLU A 73 6.73 -11.07 4.05
CA GLU A 73 7.79 -10.97 3.05
C GLU A 73 7.82 -9.56 2.46
N TYR A 74 9.00 -9.09 2.09
CA TYR A 74 9.16 -7.81 1.40
C TYR A 74 10.06 -7.96 0.17
N SER A 75 9.91 -7.05 -0.77
CA SER A 75 10.79 -6.91 -1.93
C SER A 75 10.92 -5.45 -2.33
N ARG A 76 12.07 -5.10 -2.92
CA ARG A 76 12.27 -3.79 -3.56
C ARG A 76 11.79 -3.82 -5.00
N ILE A 77 10.96 -2.84 -5.34
CA ILE A 77 10.53 -2.47 -6.68
C ILE A 77 11.68 -1.73 -7.35
N ARG A 78 12.24 -2.32 -8.41
CA ARG A 78 13.33 -1.74 -9.19
C ARG A 78 12.81 -0.64 -10.13
N PRO A 79 13.68 0.26 -10.63
CA PRO A 79 13.29 1.31 -11.58
C PRO A 79 12.61 0.80 -12.86
N ASP A 80 12.89 -0.43 -13.28
CA ASP A 80 12.26 -1.10 -14.44
C ASP A 80 10.93 -1.78 -14.12
N GLY A 81 10.42 -1.66 -12.88
CA GLY A 81 9.19 -2.27 -12.41
C GLY A 81 9.33 -3.73 -11.95
N THR A 82 10.51 -4.35 -12.09
CA THR A 82 10.73 -5.71 -11.60
C THR A 82 10.90 -5.74 -10.08
N LEU A 83 10.63 -6.90 -9.47
CA LEU A 83 10.87 -7.12 -8.04
C LEU A 83 12.23 -7.76 -7.81
N SER A 84 12.88 -7.33 -6.72
CA SER A 84 14.01 -8.05 -6.15
C SER A 84 13.58 -9.39 -5.56
N PRO A 85 14.51 -10.34 -5.30
CA PRO A 85 14.15 -11.54 -4.56
C PRO A 85 13.45 -11.18 -3.24
N TRP A 86 12.36 -11.88 -2.94
CA TRP A 86 11.61 -11.65 -1.71
C TRP A 86 12.43 -12.09 -0.50
N ARG A 87 12.30 -11.36 0.61
CA ARG A 87 12.96 -11.66 1.88
C ARG A 87 11.95 -11.63 3.02
N LEU A 88 12.19 -12.44 4.05
CA LEU A 88 11.38 -12.41 5.27
C LEU A 88 11.75 -11.19 6.12
N THR A 89 10.76 -10.62 6.80
CA THR A 89 10.92 -9.61 7.84
C THR A 89 10.16 -10.02 9.11
N ALA A 90 10.06 -9.12 10.09
CA ALA A 90 9.38 -9.38 11.36
C ALA A 90 7.95 -9.92 11.13
N PRO A 91 7.58 -11.04 11.77
CA PRO A 91 6.26 -11.63 11.57
C PRO A 91 5.19 -10.87 12.36
N LEU A 92 3.93 -11.09 11.98
CA LEU A 92 2.78 -10.79 12.81
C LEU A 92 2.84 -11.58 14.13
N LYS A 93 2.20 -11.04 15.17
CA LYS A 93 1.98 -11.71 16.46
C LYS A 93 0.93 -12.80 16.33
N GLU A 94 -0.11 -12.56 15.53
CA GLU A 94 -1.18 -13.49 15.25
C GLU A 94 -1.25 -13.78 13.75
N ALA A 95 -1.28 -15.07 13.39
CA ALA A 95 -1.49 -15.47 12.00
C ALA A 95 -2.86 -15.00 11.53
N ARG A 96 -2.94 -14.45 10.31
CA ARG A 96 -4.19 -13.92 9.76
C ARG A 96 -4.19 -13.97 8.24
N GLY A 97 -5.38 -14.20 7.67
CA GLY A 97 -5.66 -14.13 6.24
C GLY A 97 -7.00 -13.43 6.01
N PHE A 98 -7.27 -13.05 4.77
CA PHE A 98 -8.49 -12.33 4.36
C PHE A 98 -8.72 -11.05 5.17
N PHE A 99 -7.66 -10.24 5.29
CA PHE A 99 -7.61 -9.01 6.08
C PHE A 99 -7.07 -7.86 5.24
N ASP A 100 -7.23 -6.63 5.74
CA ASP A 100 -6.70 -5.42 5.10
C ASP A 100 -5.50 -4.86 5.85
N ALA A 101 -4.62 -4.18 5.12
CA ALA A 101 -3.51 -3.45 5.72
C ALA A 101 -3.27 -2.11 5.03
N VAL A 102 -2.71 -1.17 5.80
CA VAL A 102 -2.35 0.16 5.29
C VAL A 102 -1.00 0.60 5.85
N ALA A 103 -0.20 1.26 5.01
CA ALA A 103 0.99 1.99 5.45
C ALA A 103 0.61 3.47 5.66
N PHE A 104 0.81 4.00 6.86
CA PHE A 104 0.52 5.39 7.20
C PHE A 104 1.43 5.90 8.30
N GLY A 105 1.98 7.11 8.13
CA GLY A 105 2.81 7.77 9.15
C GLY A 105 4.02 6.94 9.60
N GLY A 106 4.72 6.28 8.68
CA GLY A 106 5.88 5.44 8.98
C GLY A 106 5.55 4.12 9.69
N HIS A 107 4.29 3.68 9.65
CA HIS A 107 3.83 2.44 10.26
C HIS A 107 3.00 1.63 9.27
N VAL A 108 2.99 0.31 9.44
CA VAL A 108 2.03 -0.60 8.83
C VAL A 108 0.99 -1.02 9.86
N TYR A 109 -0.27 -1.12 9.45
CA TYR A 109 -1.39 -1.57 10.28
C TYR A 109 -2.06 -2.75 9.58
N ALA A 110 -2.20 -3.88 10.27
CA ALA A 110 -2.92 -5.06 9.81
C ALA A 110 -4.22 -5.19 10.61
N VAL A 111 -5.36 -5.14 9.93
CA VAL A 111 -6.68 -4.95 10.56
C VAL A 111 -7.56 -6.17 10.35
N GLY A 112 -7.93 -6.84 11.45
CA GLY A 112 -8.87 -7.94 11.47
C GLY A 112 -8.38 -9.17 10.69
N GLY A 113 -9.30 -9.80 9.96
CA GLY A 113 -9.08 -11.04 9.23
C GLY A 113 -9.69 -12.26 9.88
N ALA A 114 -9.21 -13.42 9.48
CA ALA A 114 -9.56 -14.68 10.10
C ALA A 114 -8.35 -15.58 10.25
N ASN A 115 -8.45 -16.54 11.16
CA ASN A 115 -7.54 -17.68 11.27
C ASN A 115 -8.28 -18.92 11.81
N GLY A 116 -7.51 -19.93 12.22
CA GLY A 116 -8.04 -21.19 12.75
C GLY A 116 -8.62 -22.12 11.68
N ALA A 117 -9.12 -23.28 12.11
CA ALA A 117 -9.63 -24.31 11.19
C ALA A 117 -10.74 -23.76 10.29
N GLY A 118 -10.53 -23.79 8.97
CA GLY A 118 -11.45 -23.28 7.97
C GLY A 118 -11.72 -21.77 8.05
N GLY A 119 -10.85 -20.98 8.71
CA GLY A 119 -11.02 -19.53 8.83
C GLY A 119 -12.19 -19.12 9.72
N LYS A 120 -12.61 -19.98 10.66
CA LYS A 120 -13.78 -19.72 11.51
C LYS A 120 -13.50 -18.77 12.68
N ASN A 121 -12.25 -18.53 13.03
CA ASN A 121 -11.91 -17.55 14.07
C ASN A 121 -11.73 -16.17 13.43
N LEU A 122 -12.76 -15.32 13.53
CA LEU A 122 -12.71 -13.95 13.05
C LEU A 122 -11.93 -13.07 14.04
N LEU A 123 -11.04 -12.25 13.51
CA LEU A 123 -10.16 -11.41 14.30
C LEU A 123 -10.73 -10.00 14.41
N ARG A 124 -10.86 -9.53 15.64
CA ARG A 124 -11.06 -8.11 15.96
C ARG A 124 -9.76 -7.38 16.28
N SER A 125 -8.64 -8.10 16.25
CA SER A 125 -7.31 -7.60 16.61
C SER A 125 -6.75 -6.73 15.48
N VAL A 126 -6.08 -5.65 15.87
CA VAL A 126 -5.27 -4.81 14.97
C VAL A 126 -3.83 -4.89 15.43
N GLU A 127 -2.94 -5.19 14.50
CA GLU A 127 -1.50 -5.16 14.74
C GLU A 127 -0.86 -3.98 14.00
N ARG A 128 0.18 -3.39 14.58
CA ARG A 128 0.98 -2.39 13.91
C ARG A 128 2.47 -2.58 14.14
N ALA A 129 3.28 -2.17 13.18
CA ALA A 129 4.72 -2.11 13.30
C ALA A 129 5.25 -0.82 12.68
N ARG A 130 6.37 -0.31 13.21
CA ARG A 130 7.12 0.78 12.59
C ARG A 130 7.83 0.25 11.34
N ILE A 131 7.79 1.01 10.27
CA ILE A 131 8.57 0.78 9.05
C ILE A 131 9.95 1.40 9.29
N LEU A 132 11.00 0.63 9.06
CA LEU A 132 12.38 1.09 9.30
C LEU A 132 12.90 1.87 8.09
N GLU A 133 14.03 2.57 8.26
CA GLU A 133 14.56 3.47 7.21
C GLU A 133 14.98 2.72 5.94
N ASP A 134 15.33 1.44 6.05
CA ASP A 134 15.66 0.56 4.93
C ASP A 134 14.45 -0.13 4.29
N GLY A 135 13.25 0.16 4.81
CA GLY A 135 12.00 -0.51 4.48
C GLY A 135 11.69 -1.63 5.45
#